data_AF-A0A427B858-F1
#
_entry.id   AF-A0A427B858-F1
#
_cell.length_a   1.000
_cell.length_b   1.000
_cell.length_c   1.000
_cell.angle_alpha   90.00
_cell.angle_beta   90.00
_cell.angle_gamma   90.00
#
_symmetry.space_group_name_H-M   'P 1'
#
loop_
_entity.id
_entity.type
_entity.pdbx_description
1 polymer ?
#
loop_
_entity_poly.entity_id
_entity_poly.type
_entity_poly.pdbx_seq_one_letter_code
_entity_poly.pdbx_strand_id
1 'polypeptide(L)'
;MHDKEVSNRQLRENLDLLEEKCDDAHLRTLAYKKVIAKLYNRKVRPRSIRLGDLVLQKTEVSDPTRSRKNLATNWEDPYHVKDVIQEGTCTLATIEG
;
A
#
# COMPACT_ATOMS: atom_id res chain seq x y z
N MET A 1 -7.55 -49.10 14.43
CA MET A 1 -6.27 -48.37 14.16
C MET A 1 -6.31 -47.73 12.78
N HIS A 2 -6.69 -48.47 11.71
CA HIS A 2 -6.82 -47.95 10.34
C HIS A 2 -7.75 -46.75 10.12
N ASP A 3 -8.88 -46.68 10.82
CA ASP A 3 -9.85 -45.59 10.62
C ASP A 3 -9.26 -44.20 10.96
N LYS A 4 -8.38 -44.15 11.98
CA LYS A 4 -7.63 -42.94 12.34
C LYS A 4 -6.57 -42.57 11.29
N GLU A 5 -5.96 -43.53 10.61
CA GLU A 5 -4.94 -43.28 9.58
C GLU A 5 -5.56 -42.68 8.32
N VAL A 6 -6.71 -43.21 7.89
CA VAL A 6 -7.48 -42.68 6.76
C VAL A 6 -8.00 -41.28 7.08
N SER A 7 -8.53 -41.06 8.29
CA SER A 7 -8.98 -39.75 8.74
C SER A 7 -7.84 -38.70 8.74
N ASN A 8 -6.67 -39.06 9.26
CA ASN A 8 -5.50 -38.17 9.24
C ASN A 8 -5.01 -37.87 7.82
N ARG A 9 -5.06 -38.84 6.92
CA ARG A 9 -4.68 -38.64 5.52
C ARG A 9 -5.64 -37.66 4.82
N GLN A 10 -6.95 -37.85 4.99
CA GLN A 10 -7.95 -36.95 4.43
C GLN A 10 -7.79 -35.52 4.97
N LEU A 11 -7.45 -35.38 6.26
CA LEU A 11 -7.19 -34.07 6.86
C LEU A 11 -5.99 -33.37 6.19
N ARG A 12 -4.89 -34.10 5.92
CA ARG A 12 -3.73 -33.54 5.23
C ARG A 12 -4.07 -33.07 3.81
N GLU A 13 -4.74 -33.93 3.04
CA GLU A 13 -5.17 -33.59 1.68
C GLU A 13 -6.07 -32.35 1.64
N ASN A 14 -6.95 -32.19 2.64
CA ASN A 14 -7.80 -31.00 2.77
C ASN A 14 -7.00 -29.74 3.10
N LEU A 15 -5.96 -29.85 3.93
CA LEU A 15 -5.08 -28.72 4.28
C LEU A 15 -4.26 -28.28 3.06
N ASP A 16 -3.68 -29.23 2.33
CA ASP A 16 -2.91 -28.95 1.10
C ASP A 16 -3.80 -28.22 0.06
N LEU A 17 -5.05 -28.67 -0.11
CA LEU A 17 -6.00 -28.01 -1.00
C LEU A 17 -6.38 -26.60 -0.55
N LEU A 18 -6.45 -26.35 0.76
CA LEU A 18 -6.70 -25.00 1.29
C LEU A 18 -5.51 -24.09 1.06
N GLU A 19 -4.30 -24.58 1.26
CA GLU A 19 -3.06 -23.86 0.99
C GLU A 19 -2.97 -23.45 -0.49
N GLU A 20 -3.19 -24.39 -1.41
CA GLU A 20 -3.19 -24.13 -2.85
C GLU A 20 -4.18 -23.01 -3.24
N LYS A 21 -5.38 -23.01 -2.64
CA LYS A 21 -6.40 -21.96 -2.89
C LYS A 21 -5.98 -20.61 -2.33
N CYS A 22 -5.35 -20.58 -1.16
CA CYS A 22 -4.83 -19.35 -0.57
C CYS A 22 -3.73 -18.75 -1.44
N ASP A 23 -2.83 -19.59 -1.96
CA ASP A 23 -1.74 -19.17 -2.84
C ASP A 23 -2.25 -18.63 -4.17
N ASP A 24 -3.23 -19.29 -4.82
CA ASP A 24 -3.86 -18.79 -6.04
C ASP A 24 -4.55 -17.44 -5.79
N ALA A 25 -5.29 -17.30 -4.69
CA ALA A 25 -5.93 -16.04 -4.31
C ALA A 25 -4.90 -14.92 -4.06
N HIS A 26 -3.77 -15.26 -3.42
CA HIS A 26 -2.68 -14.33 -3.19
C HIS A 26 -2.04 -13.88 -4.50
N LEU A 27 -1.75 -14.82 -5.41
CA LEU A 27 -1.16 -14.56 -6.71
C LEU A 27 -2.06 -13.66 -7.57
N ARG A 28 -3.36 -13.93 -7.60
CA ARG A 28 -4.35 -13.07 -8.27
C ARG A 28 -4.35 -11.66 -7.70
N THR A 29 -4.36 -11.53 -6.38
CA THR A 29 -4.30 -10.24 -5.70
C THR A 29 -3.06 -9.45 -6.09
N LEU A 30 -1.89 -10.10 -6.12
CA LEU A 30 -0.64 -9.48 -6.56
C LEU A 30 -0.71 -9.07 -8.04
N ALA A 31 -1.27 -9.91 -8.91
CA ALA A 31 -1.43 -9.60 -10.32
C ALA A 31 -2.32 -8.35 -10.53
N TYR A 32 -3.47 -8.29 -9.85
CA TYR A 32 -4.36 -7.13 -9.90
C TYR A 32 -3.68 -5.86 -9.39
N LYS A 33 -3.00 -5.92 -8.24
CA LYS A 33 -2.24 -4.78 -7.69
C LYS A 33 -1.19 -4.27 -8.69
N LYS A 34 -0.47 -5.17 -9.37
CA LYS A 34 0.52 -4.80 -10.41
C LYS A 34 -0.12 -4.08 -11.60
N VAL A 35 -1.27 -4.55 -12.08
CA VAL A 35 -1.99 -3.90 -13.18
C VAL A 35 -2.47 -2.50 -12.79
N ILE A 36 -3.05 -2.36 -11.59
CA ILE A 36 -3.50 -1.07 -11.06
C ILE A 36 -2.33 -0.10 -10.94
N ALA A 37 -1.19 -0.55 -10.37
CA ALA A 37 0.01 0.28 -10.23
C ALA A 37 0.54 0.76 -11.60
N LYS A 38 0.56 -0.11 -12.61
CA LYS A 38 0.96 0.26 -13.99
C LYS A 38 0.02 1.32 -14.59
N LEU A 39 -1.29 1.14 -14.44
CA LEU A 39 -2.28 2.09 -14.97
C LEU A 39 -2.17 3.45 -14.28
N TYR A 40 -1.99 3.46 -12.96
CA TYR A 40 -1.77 4.68 -12.19
C TYR A 40 -0.48 5.38 -12.61
N ASN A 41 0.65 4.66 -12.59
CA ASN A 41 1.96 5.22 -12.93
C ASN A 41 2.04 5.73 -14.38
N ARG A 42 1.27 5.17 -15.31
CA ARG A 42 1.18 5.69 -16.69
C ARG A 42 0.60 7.11 -16.76
N LYS A 43 -0.26 7.50 -15.81
CA LYS A 43 -0.89 8.82 -15.74
C LYS A 43 -0.10 9.82 -14.90
N VAL A 44 0.73 9.33 -13.98
CA VAL A 44 1.59 10.17 -13.14
C VAL A 44 2.71 10.76 -13.98
N ARG A 45 2.89 12.08 -13.91
CA ARG A 45 4.07 12.74 -14.48
C ARG A 45 5.13 12.83 -13.38
N PRO A 46 6.32 12.21 -13.56
CA PRO A 46 7.41 12.37 -12.62
C PRO A 46 7.75 13.86 -12.49
N ARG A 47 7.87 14.34 -11.26
CA ARG A 47 8.28 15.71 -10.93
C ARG A 47 9.46 15.62 -9.98
N SER A 48 10.57 16.28 -10.32
CA SER A 48 11.69 16.43 -9.39
C SER A 48 11.26 17.34 -8.24
N ILE A 49 11.43 16.88 -7.01
CA ILE A 49 11.22 17.68 -5.80
C ILE A 49 12.55 18.32 -5.41
N ARG A 50 12.55 19.63 -5.17
CA ARG A 50 13.72 20.40 -4.78
C ARG A 50 13.48 21.08 -3.43
N LEU A 51 14.57 21.42 -2.76
CA LEU A 51 14.52 22.21 -1.53
C LEU A 51 13.77 23.53 -1.78
N GLY A 52 12.85 23.87 -0.88
CA GLY A 52 11.96 25.03 -1.00
C GLY A 52 10.70 24.83 -1.84
N ASP A 53 10.57 23.72 -2.59
CA ASP A 53 9.33 23.43 -3.33
C ASP A 53 8.15 23.32 -2.35
N LEU A 54 6.98 23.78 -2.83
CA LEU A 54 5.73 23.60 -2.13
C LEU A 54 5.04 22.32 -2.59
N VAL A 55 4.71 21.45 -1.64
CA VAL A 55 4.09 20.14 -1.89
C VAL A 55 2.90 19.90 -0.96
N LEU A 56 1.92 19.13 -1.44
CA LEU A 56 0.79 18.67 -0.63
C LEU A 56 1.09 17.26 -0.13
N GLN A 57 0.91 17.03 1.18
CA GLN A 57 0.97 15.70 1.76
C GLN A 57 -0.42 15.08 1.78
N LYS A 58 -0.50 13.78 1.48
CA LYS A 58 -1.76 13.05 1.59
C LYS A 58 -2.07 12.80 3.07
N THR A 59 -3.29 13.12 3.51
CA THR A 59 -3.71 13.08 4.92
C THR A 59 -3.51 11.69 5.56
N GLU A 60 -3.59 10.62 4.77
CA GLU A 60 -3.34 9.25 5.28
C GLU A 60 -1.89 9.02 5.77
N VAL A 61 -0.93 9.82 5.29
CA VAL A 61 0.48 9.71 5.65
C VAL A 61 0.75 10.42 6.98
N SER A 62 0.09 11.56 7.22
CA SER A 62 0.23 12.35 8.45
C SER A 62 -0.68 11.88 9.57
N ASP A 63 -1.97 11.64 9.27
CA ASP A 63 -2.97 11.15 10.21
C ASP A 63 -3.84 10.04 9.58
N PRO A 64 -3.42 8.76 9.73
CA PRO A 64 -4.16 7.60 9.26
C PRO A 64 -5.56 7.44 9.89
N THR A 65 -5.83 8.09 11.03
CA THR A 65 -7.12 8.01 11.72
C THR A 65 -8.14 8.99 11.14
N ARG A 66 -7.67 10.14 10.64
CA ARG A 66 -8.50 11.17 9.99
C ARG A 66 -9.01 10.75 8.62
N SER A 67 -8.20 10.01 7.86
CA SER A 67 -8.59 9.47 6.54
C SER A 67 -9.71 8.42 6.59
N ARG A 68 -9.99 7.83 7.76
CA ARG A 68 -11.07 6.84 7.95
C ARG A 68 -12.47 7.45 7.95
N LYS A 69 -12.58 8.78 8.12
CA LYS A 69 -13.86 9.49 7.92
C LYS A 69 -14.00 9.79 6.43
N ASN A 70 -14.85 9.02 5.74
CA ASN A 70 -15.08 8.99 4.29
C ASN A 70 -15.34 10.34 3.56
N LEU A 71 -15.38 11.47 4.28
CA LEU A 71 -15.63 12.81 3.73
C LEU A 71 -14.55 13.85 4.10
N ALA A 72 -13.44 13.43 4.75
CA ALA A 72 -12.33 14.33 5.02
C ALA A 72 -11.50 14.57 3.75
N THR A 73 -10.93 15.77 3.59
CA THR A 73 -10.02 16.10 2.48
C THR A 73 -8.85 15.11 2.45
N ASN A 74 -8.58 14.52 1.29
CA ASN A 74 -7.49 13.56 1.09
C ASN A 74 -6.09 14.19 1.14
N TRP A 75 -6.03 15.52 1.02
CA TRP A 75 -4.82 16.32 1.03
C TRP A 75 -4.84 17.24 2.24
N GLU A 76 -3.68 17.36 2.90
CA GLU A 76 -3.45 18.34 3.96
C GLU A 76 -3.03 19.69 3.35
N ASP A 77 -2.84 20.67 4.22
CA ASP A 77 -2.31 21.98 3.86
C ASP A 77 -0.92 21.88 3.20
N PRO A 78 -0.46 22.93 2.49
CA PRO A 78 0.82 22.88 1.80
C PRO A 78 2.02 22.90 2.75
N TYR A 79 3.09 22.20 2.36
CA TYR A 79 4.35 22.10 3.08
C TYR A 79 5.52 22.59 2.23
N HIS A 80 6.55 23.10 2.89
CA HIS A 80 7.84 23.34 2.26
C HIS A 80 8.75 22.12 2.38
N VAL A 81 9.46 21.81 1.30
CA VAL A 81 10.53 20.82 1.33
C VAL A 81 11.74 21.42 2.05
N LYS A 82 12.01 20.90 3.26
CA LYS A 82 13.15 21.31 4.09
C LYS A 82 14.45 20.66 3.64
N ASP A 83 14.39 19.39 3.22
CA ASP A 83 15.54 18.64 2.75
C ASP A 83 15.11 17.51 1.80
N VAL A 84 15.97 17.16 0.83
CA VAL A 84 15.76 16.08 -0.14
C VAL A 84 16.80 14.98 0.14
N ILE A 85 16.33 13.88 0.74
CA ILE A 85 17.21 12.78 1.16
C ILE A 85 17.59 11.91 -0.04
N GLN A 86 16.59 11.56 -0.86
CA GLN A 86 16.73 10.79 -2.09
C GLN A 86 15.52 11.05 -2.99
N GLU A 87 15.58 10.59 -4.25
CA GLU A 87 14.43 10.68 -5.15
C GLU A 87 13.18 10.04 -4.51
N GLY A 88 12.13 10.86 -4.34
CA GLY A 88 10.88 10.44 -3.72
C GLY A 88 10.84 10.43 -2.18
N THR A 89 11.93 10.79 -1.49
CA THR A 89 11.94 10.95 -0.03
C THR A 89 12.48 12.33 0.37
N CYS A 90 11.65 13.10 1.07
CA CYS A 90 11.99 14.44 1.52
C CYS A 90 11.45 14.70 2.93
N THR A 91 12.09 15.63 3.63
CA THR A 91 11.61 16.14 4.92
C THR A 91 10.77 17.39 4.67
N LEU A 92 9.58 17.44 5.28
CA LEU A 92 8.63 18.54 5.13
C LEU A 92 8.66 19.45 6.36
N ALA A 93 8.44 20.75 6.15
CA ALA A 93 8.21 21.74 7.19
C ALA A 93 6.89 22.46 6.93
N THR A 94 6.12 22.69 7.99
CA THR A 94 4.89 23.50 7.94
C THR A 94 5.26 24.93 7.53
N ILE A 95 4.39 25.59 6.76
CA ILE A 95 4.61 26.98 6.32
C ILE A 95 4.70 27.94 7.51
N GLU A 96 4.10 27.61 8.65
CA GLU A 96 4.02 28.51 9.82
C GLU A 96 5.29 28.61 10.67
N GLY A 97 6.35 27.83 10.37
CA GLY A 97 7.64 27.89 11.07
C GLY A 97 7.73 26.98 12.28
#